data_AF-A0A8T7EH33-F1
#
_entry.id   AF-A0A8T7EH33-F1
#
_cell.length_a   1.000
_cell.length_b   1.000
_cell.length_c   1.000
_cell.angle_alpha   90.00
_cell.angle_beta   90.00
_cell.angle_gamma   90.00
#
_symmetry.space_group_name_H-M   'P 1'
#
loop_
_entity.id
_entity.type
_entity.pdbx_description
1 polymer ?
#
loop_
_entity_poly.entity_id
_entity_poly.type
_entity_poly.pdbx_seq_one_letter_code
_entity_poly.pdbx_strand_id
1 'polypeptide(L)'
;MLKEFREFLNRGNVMDLAVAVILGTAFIAIVNSLVNDIIMPLIGVLLGGLNFADLTVQAGDAVITYGNFIQAIVNFVIIAFVIFMIVRYYNRMASKKEEAPAAPPAPAEDVLLLREIRDLLKK
;
A
#
# COMPACT_ATOMS: atom_id res chain seq x y z
N MET A 1 -5.46 27.70 20.37
CA MET A 1 -6.36 26.71 19.73
C MET A 1 -6.18 26.63 18.20
N LEU A 2 -6.89 27.41 17.37
CA LEU A 2 -6.80 27.28 15.89
C LEU A 2 -5.41 27.64 15.31
N LYS A 3 -4.74 28.66 15.87
CA LYS A 3 -3.36 29.02 15.49
C LYS A 3 -2.35 27.95 15.92
N GLU A 4 -2.43 27.49 17.18
CA GLU A 4 -1.60 26.38 17.71
C GLU A 4 -1.80 25.07 16.94
N PHE A 5 -3.03 24.76 16.52
CA PHE A 5 -3.33 23.58 15.71
C PHE A 5 -2.71 23.67 14.31
N ARG A 6 -2.77 24.85 13.68
CA ARG A 6 -2.09 25.10 12.40
C ARG A 6 -0.57 25.03 12.54
N GLU A 7 -0.01 25.58 13.62
CA GLU A 7 1.42 25.43 13.94
C GLU A 7 1.82 23.97 14.17
N PHE A 8 0.96 23.17 14.80
CA PHE A 8 1.18 21.74 14.99
C PHE A 8 1.17 20.97 13.65
N LEU A 9 0.20 21.22 12.78
CA LEU A 9 0.14 20.62 11.44
C LEU A 9 1.33 21.02 10.55
N ASN A 10 1.82 22.24 10.73
CA ASN A 10 2.96 22.78 9.99
C ASN A 10 4.31 22.32 10.57
N ARG A 11 4.35 21.56 11.68
CA ARG A 11 5.60 20.89 12.09
C ARG A 11 5.90 19.80 11.05
N GLY A 12 7.06 19.95 10.40
CA GLY A 12 7.38 19.53 9.03
C GLY A 12 7.39 18.04 8.66
N ASN A 13 6.44 17.24 9.16
CA ASN A 13 6.16 15.91 8.61
C ASN A 13 4.73 15.41 8.92
N VAL A 14 3.94 16.15 9.73
CA VAL A 14 2.60 15.65 10.16
C VAL A 14 1.62 15.63 8.98
N MET A 15 1.67 16.63 8.11
CA MET A 15 0.80 16.71 6.94
C MET A 15 1.11 15.60 5.92
N ASP A 16 2.39 15.38 5.59
CA ASP A 16 2.79 14.35 4.64
C ASP A 16 2.49 12.94 5.17
N LEU A 17 2.70 12.72 6.47
CA LEU A 17 2.33 11.47 7.13
C LEU A 17 0.80 11.25 7.12
N ALA A 18 0.00 12.30 7.38
CA ALA A 18 -1.45 12.20 7.34
C ALA A 18 -1.94 11.83 5.92
N VAL A 19 -1.39 12.47 4.88
CA VAL A 19 -1.73 12.18 3.49
C VAL A 19 -1.32 10.75 3.12
N ALA A 20 -0.13 10.30 3.53
CA ALA A 20 0.35 8.94 3.26
C ALA A 20 -0.56 7.87 3.90
N VAL A 21 -1.00 8.08 5.15
CA VAL A 21 -1.91 7.14 5.84
C VAL A 21 -3.29 7.10 5.20
N ILE A 22 -3.86 8.26 4.86
CA ILE A 22 -5.18 8.36 4.20
C ILE A 22 -5.12 7.69 2.82
N LEU A 23 -4.10 7.98 2.01
CA LEU A 23 -3.93 7.33 0.71
C LEU A 23 -3.69 5.84 0.83
N GLY A 24 -2.88 5.41 1.81
CA GLY A 24 -2.61 3.99 2.05
C GLY A 24 -3.88 3.20 2.40
N THR A 25 -4.70 3.74 3.33
CA THR A 25 -5.97 3.11 3.71
C THR A 25 -6.99 3.09 2.57
N ALA A 26 -7.12 4.19 1.82
CA ALA A 26 -7.99 4.24 0.66
C ALA A 26 -7.55 3.26 -0.45
N PHE A 27 -6.25 3.14 -0.69
CA PHE A 27 -5.71 2.19 -1.66
C PHE A 27 -6.00 0.74 -1.26
N ILE A 28 -5.82 0.38 0.01
CA ILE A 28 -6.17 -0.95 0.53
C ILE A 28 -7.67 -1.24 0.30
N ALA A 29 -8.55 -0.27 0.52
CA ALA A 29 -9.98 -0.45 0.26
C ALA A 29 -10.29 -0.77 -1.22
N ILE A 30 -9.64 -0.07 -2.15
CA ILE A 30 -9.78 -0.33 -3.59
C ILE A 30 -9.30 -1.76 -3.94
N VAL A 31 -8.15 -2.16 -3.42
CA VAL A 31 -7.60 -3.50 -3.65
C VAL A 31 -8.53 -4.57 -3.08
N ASN A 32 -9.04 -4.37 -1.87
CA ASN A 32 -9.98 -5.30 -1.23
C ASN A 32 -11.28 -5.42 -2.02
N SER A 33 -11.82 -4.32 -2.55
CA SER A 33 -13.02 -4.36 -3.40
C SER A 33 -12.78 -5.11 -4.70
N LEU A 34 -11.65 -4.88 -5.39
CA LEU A 34 -11.29 -5.65 -6.58
C LEU A 34 -11.20 -7.15 -6.28
N VAL A 35 -10.64 -7.54 -5.14
CA VAL A 35 -10.52 -8.96 -4.79
C VAL A 35 -11.85 -9.56 -4.38
N ASN A 36 -12.54 -8.95 -3.42
CA ASN A 36 -13.75 -9.52 -2.82
C ASN A 36 -14.98 -9.40 -3.72
N ASP A 37 -15.09 -8.33 -4.51
CA ASP A 37 -16.30 -8.02 -5.26
C ASP A 37 -16.21 -8.45 -6.74
N ILE A 38 -15.00 -8.64 -7.27
CA ILE A 38 -14.78 -8.99 -8.68
C ILE A 38 -14.08 -10.34 -8.82
N ILE A 39 -12.89 -10.50 -8.23
CA ILE A 39 -12.08 -11.71 -8.43
C ILE A 39 -12.71 -12.92 -7.73
N MET A 40 -13.11 -12.79 -6.47
CA MET A 40 -13.69 -13.88 -5.69
C MET A 40 -14.99 -14.43 -6.30
N PRO A 41 -15.98 -13.61 -6.70
CA PRO A 41 -17.16 -14.10 -7.39
C PRO A 41 -16.83 -14.80 -8.71
N LEU A 42 -15.86 -14.29 -9.47
CA LEU A 42 -15.42 -14.91 -10.72
C LEU A 42 -14.77 -16.28 -10.48
N ILE A 43 -13.89 -16.38 -9.49
CA ILE A 43 -13.28 -17.65 -9.07
C ILE A 43 -14.37 -18.60 -8.55
N GLY A 44 -15.31 -18.10 -7.76
CA GLY A 44 -16.44 -18.87 -7.25
C GLY A 44 -17.26 -19.49 -8.39
N VAL A 45 -17.61 -18.70 -9.41
CA VAL A 45 -18.33 -19.22 -10.59
C VAL A 45 -17.50 -20.25 -11.36
N LEU A 46 -16.20 -20.02 -11.54
CA LEU A 46 -15.31 -20.94 -12.26
C LEU A 46 -15.06 -22.26 -11.53
N LEU A 47 -14.99 -22.23 -10.20
CA LEU A 47 -14.73 -23.41 -9.36
C LEU A 47 -16.03 -24.09 -8.88
N GLY A 48 -17.21 -23.66 -9.35
CA GLY A 48 -18.48 -24.33 -9.05
C GLY A 48 -19.12 -23.96 -7.71
N GLY A 49 -18.87 -22.75 -7.21
CA GLY A 49 -19.46 -22.22 -5.98
C GLY A 49 -18.67 -22.54 -4.71
N LEU A 50 -17.35 -22.80 -4.82
CA LEU A 50 -16.51 -23.04 -3.65
C LEU A 50 -16.47 -21.80 -2.74
N ASN A 51 -17.25 -21.86 -1.67
CA ASN A 51 -17.17 -20.94 -0.55
C ASN A 51 -16.60 -21.71 0.64
N PHE A 52 -15.32 -21.49 0.97
CA PHE A 52 -14.69 -22.20 2.07
C PHE A 52 -15.26 -21.77 3.41
N ALA A 53 -15.93 -20.61 3.49
CA ALA A 53 -16.56 -20.07 4.70
C ALA A 53 -17.59 -21.02 5.33
N ASP A 54 -18.23 -21.89 4.54
CA ASP A 54 -19.27 -22.81 5.01
C ASP A 54 -18.71 -24.05 5.71
N LEU A 55 -17.38 -24.23 5.68
CA LEU A 55 -16.71 -25.32 6.36
C LEU A 55 -16.68 -25.08 7.88
N THR A 56 -17.49 -25.84 8.59
CA THR A 56 -17.62 -25.78 10.04
C THR A 56 -17.56 -27.18 10.65
N VAL A 57 -17.03 -27.27 11.87
CA VAL A 57 -17.04 -28.49 12.68
C VAL A 57 -17.68 -28.15 14.01
N GLN A 58 -18.66 -28.95 14.44
CA GLN A 58 -19.19 -28.88 15.79
C GLN A 58 -18.34 -29.73 16.73
N ALA A 59 -17.92 -29.14 17.84
CA ALA A 59 -17.25 -29.80 18.95
C ALA A 59 -18.07 -29.55 20.23
N GLY A 60 -19.04 -30.43 20.50
CA GLY A 60 -20.03 -30.21 21.56
C GLY A 60 -20.91 -29.00 21.23
N ASP A 61 -21.04 -28.06 22.17
CA ASP A 61 -21.81 -26.81 21.98
C ASP A 61 -21.06 -25.73 21.18
N ALA A 62 -19.78 -25.95 20.86
CA ALA A 62 -18.96 -24.98 20.13
C ALA A 62 -18.94 -25.26 18.62
N VAL A 63 -19.19 -24.22 17.81
CA VAL A 63 -19.06 -24.26 16.35
C VAL A 63 -17.71 -23.68 15.94
N ILE A 64 -16.82 -24.51 15.40
CA ILE A 64 -15.52 -24.10 14.88
C ILE A 64 -15.66 -23.81 13.39
N THR A 65 -15.60 -22.53 13.02
CA THR A 65 -15.71 -22.05 11.63
C THR A 65 -14.34 -21.97 10.94
N TYR A 66 -13.61 -23.08 10.89
CA TYR A 66 -12.27 -23.12 10.28
C TYR A 66 -12.27 -22.73 8.79
N GLY A 67 -13.43 -22.85 8.13
CA GLY A 67 -13.67 -22.35 6.80
C GLY A 67 -13.35 -20.87 6.61
N ASN A 68 -13.71 -20.02 7.59
CA ASN A 68 -13.41 -18.59 7.56
C ASN A 68 -11.89 -18.33 7.59
N PHE A 69 -11.14 -19.16 8.29
CA PHE A 69 -9.69 -19.03 8.34
C PHE A 69 -9.04 -19.41 7.00
N ILE A 70 -9.49 -20.50 6.37
CA ILE A 70 -9.03 -20.90 5.03
C ILE A 70 -9.39 -19.82 4.00
N GLN A 71 -10.62 -19.29 4.06
CA GLN A 71 -11.06 -18.18 3.22
C GLN A 71 -10.14 -16.96 3.38
N ALA A 72 -9.78 -16.60 4.62
CA ALA A 72 -8.88 -15.48 4.89
C ALA A 72 -7.47 -15.69 4.30
N ILE A 73 -6.92 -16.91 4.39
CA ILE A 73 -5.63 -17.25 3.76
C ILE A 73 -5.71 -17.10 2.24
N VAL A 74 -6.75 -17.63 1.61
CA VAL A 74 -6.96 -17.54 0.17
C VAL A 74 -7.08 -16.07 -0.26
N ASN A 75 -7.88 -15.27 0.43
CA ASN A 75 -8.03 -13.84 0.17
C ASN A 75 -6.69 -13.10 0.28
N PHE A 76 -5.90 -13.39 1.31
CA PHE A 76 -4.57 -12.79 1.49
C PHE A 76 -3.64 -13.10 0.31
N VAL A 77 -3.60 -14.36 -0.14
CA VAL A 77 -2.78 -14.76 -1.30
C VAL A 77 -3.23 -14.05 -2.57
N ILE A 78 -4.54 -13.92 -2.80
CA ILE A 78 -5.08 -13.22 -3.98
C ILE A 78 -4.74 -11.72 -3.92
N ILE A 79 -4.95 -11.06 -2.77
CA ILE A 79 -4.59 -9.65 -2.57
C ILE A 79 -3.10 -9.43 -2.83
N ALA A 80 -2.24 -10.27 -2.26
CA ALA A 80 -0.79 -10.19 -2.46
C ALA A 80 -0.44 -10.35 -3.95
N PHE A 81 -1.08 -11.28 -4.66
CA PHE A 81 -0.89 -11.49 -6.10
C PHE A 81 -1.34 -10.29 -6.93
N VAL A 82 -2.49 -9.68 -6.60
CA VAL A 82 -3.01 -8.48 -7.28
C VAL A 82 -2.09 -7.28 -7.05
N ILE A 83 -1.66 -7.04 -5.82
CA ILE A 83 -0.70 -5.97 -5.49
C ILE A 83 0.61 -6.20 -6.27
N PHE A 84 1.11 -7.44 -6.30
CA PHE A 84 2.28 -7.79 -7.08
C PHE A 84 2.10 -7.51 -8.57
N MET A 85 0.94 -7.87 -9.16
CA MET A 85 0.64 -7.55 -10.55
C MET A 85 0.63 -6.04 -10.83
N ILE A 86 0.03 -5.25 -9.94
CA ILE A 86 -0.01 -3.79 -10.06
C ILE A 86 1.41 -3.22 -9.99
N VAL A 87 2.20 -3.60 -8.99
CA VAL A 87 3.59 -3.15 -8.84
C VAL A 87 4.44 -3.58 -10.03
N ARG A 88 4.28 -4.84 -10.50
CA ARG A 88 4.96 -5.35 -11.69
C ARG A 88 4.59 -4.55 -12.94
N TYR A 89 3.32 -4.19 -13.10
CA TYR A 89 2.85 -3.39 -14.22
C TYR A 89 3.44 -1.98 -14.20
N TYR A 90 3.41 -1.31 -13.03
CA TYR A 90 4.06 -0.02 -12.85
C TYR A 90 5.57 -0.09 -13.11
N ASN A 91 6.27 -1.07 -12.55
CA ASN A 91 7.71 -1.27 -12.77
C ASN A 91 8.03 -1.55 -14.24
N ARG A 92 7.17 -2.29 -14.96
CA ARG A 92 7.32 -2.57 -16.40
C ARG A 92 7.11 -1.32 -17.27
N MET A 93 6.26 -0.39 -16.84
CA MET A 93 6.07 0.90 -17.52
C MET A 93 7.18 1.90 -17.17
N ALA A 94 7.64 1.90 -15.92
CA ALA A 94 8.75 2.75 -15.46
C ALA A 94 10.08 2.36 -16.11
N SER A 95 10.35 1.05 -16.24
CA SER A 95 11.52 0.52 -16.96
C SER A 95 11.50 0.80 -18.47
N LYS A 96 10.36 1.25 -19.03
CA LYS A 96 10.26 1.74 -20.41
C LYS A 96 10.63 3.23 -20.56
N LYS A 97 10.93 3.92 -19.45
CA LYS A 97 11.43 5.30 -19.40
C LYS A 97 12.87 5.42 -18.89
N GLU A 98 13.54 4.31 -18.59
CA GLU A 98 14.96 4.28 -18.22
C GLU A 98 15.88 4.17 -19.44
N GLU A 99 15.82 5.20 -20.29
CA GLU A 99 17.02 5.79 -20.92
C GLU A 99 16.90 7.33 -20.83
N ALA A 100 16.59 7.81 -19.64
CA ALA A 100 17.13 9.07 -19.18
C ALA A 100 17.65 8.75 -17.77
N PRO A 101 18.95 8.89 -17.49
CA PRO A 101 19.43 8.80 -16.12
C PRO A 101 18.56 9.75 -15.31
N ALA A 102 17.89 9.24 -14.28
CA ALA A 102 17.27 10.10 -13.30
C ALA A 102 18.38 11.06 -12.85
N ALA A 103 18.27 12.33 -13.25
CA ALA A 103 19.21 13.34 -12.82
C ALA A 103 19.24 13.20 -11.28
N PRO A 104 20.42 12.97 -10.68
CA PRO A 104 20.51 12.77 -9.25
C PRO A 104 19.70 13.89 -8.58
N PRO A 105 18.84 13.56 -7.61
CA PRO A 105 17.94 14.53 -6.99
C PRO A 105 18.76 15.77 -6.70
N ALA A 106 18.32 16.92 -7.22
CA ALA A 106 19.02 18.18 -7.05
C ALA A 106 19.40 18.26 -5.56
N PRO A 107 20.69 18.46 -5.23
CA PRO A 107 21.11 18.46 -3.83
C PRO A 107 20.19 19.41 -3.07
N ALA A 108 19.65 18.95 -1.93
CA ALA A 108 18.81 19.80 -1.09
C ALA A 108 19.51 21.15 -0.88
N GLU A 109 18.75 22.25 -0.80
CA GLU A 109 19.34 23.60 -0.65
C GLU A 109 20.34 23.66 0.49
N ASP A 110 20.07 22.95 1.59
CA ASP A 110 20.99 22.82 2.72
C ASP A 110 22.36 22.23 2.31
N VAL A 111 22.37 21.24 1.43
CA VAL A 111 23.60 20.62 0.91
C VAL A 111 24.34 21.57 -0.03
N LEU A 112 23.63 22.43 -0.77
CA LEU A 112 24.24 23.49 -1.59
C LEU A 112 24.85 24.57 -0.71
N LEU A 113 24.11 25.06 0.29
CA LEU A 113 24.58 26.05 1.26
C LEU A 113 25.79 25.53 2.05
N LEU A 114 25.78 24.25 2.47
CA LEU A 114 26.92 23.65 3.14
C LEU A 114 28.15 23.52 2.24
N ARG A 115 27.98 23.31 0.93
CA ARG A 115 29.08 23.32 -0.04
C ARG A 115 29.64 24.73 -0.20
N GLU A 116 28.79 25.73 -0.33
CA GLU A 116 29.20 27.14 -0.41
C GLU A 116 29.94 27.57 0.86
N ILE A 117 29.44 27.23 2.05
CA ILE A 117 30.10 27.51 3.33
C ILE A 117 31.47 26.82 3.42
N ARG A 118 31.57 25.54 3.02
CA ARG A 118 32.85 24.81 2.99
C ARG A 118 33.85 25.49 2.07
N ASP A 119 33.42 25.94 0.90
CA ASP A 119 34.29 26.55 -0.09
C ASP A 119 34.70 27.98 0.31
N LEU A 120 33.86 28.71 1.06
CA LEU A 120 34.19 29.97 1.70
C LEU A 120 35.21 29.80 2.85
N LEU A 121 35.12 28.72 3.64
CA LEU A 121 36.05 28.42 4.74
C LEU A 121 37.42 27.89 4.29
N LYS A 122 37.54 27.45 3.03
CA LYS A 122 38.82 27.00 2.44
C LYS A 122 39.69 28.15 1.92
N LYS A 123 39.16 29.37 1.84
CA LYS A 123 39.91 30.60 1.58
C LYS A 123 40.43 31.19 2.88
#